data_AF-A0A366LZT3-F1
#
_entry.id   AF-A0A366LZT3-F1
#
_cell.length_a   1.000
_cell.length_b   1.000
_cell.length_c   1.000
_cell.angle_alpha   90.00
_cell.angle_beta   90.00
_cell.angle_gamma   90.00
#
_symmetry.space_group_name_H-M   'P 1'
#
loop_
_entity.id
_entity.type
_entity.pdbx_description
1 polymer ?
#
loop_
_entity_poly.entity_id
_entity_poly.type
_entity_poly.pdbx_seq_one_letter_code
_entity_poly.pdbx_strand_id
1 'polypeptide(L)'
;MGTLLLWLHIAFAIFAIGPVVAVTSATPRYIRAKDVNVLRYLHRSTRLFGVLALGVFLFGLILGVTMGGGTLAKPYLSVSMTLFIVAAVLLVIIDRDQSTAIQVLSSESPEDDAKVQSGRVAALSGIVALLFLAILVLMVWF
;
A
#
# COMPACT_ATOMS: atom_id res chain seq x y z
N MET A 1 4.86 22.08 17.86
CA MET A 1 4.23 21.60 16.60
C MET A 1 4.82 20.27 16.09
N GLY A 2 6.15 20.09 16.04
CA GLY A 2 6.75 18.86 15.49
C GLY A 2 6.31 17.55 16.14
N THR A 3 6.10 17.53 17.46
CA THR A 3 5.67 16.33 18.20
C THR A 3 4.29 15.83 17.80
N LEU A 4 3.33 16.74 17.54
CA LEU A 4 1.98 16.37 17.10
C LEU A 4 2.01 15.77 15.68
N LEU A 5 2.77 16.40 14.77
CA LEU A 5 2.94 15.90 13.40
C LEU A 5 3.63 14.55 13.36
N LEU A 6 4.67 14.35 14.19
CA LEU A 6 5.37 13.08 14.32
C LEU A 6 4.43 12.00 14.86
N TRP A 7 3.67 12.31 15.92
CA TRP A 7 2.68 11.39 16.47
C TRP A 7 1.65 10.99 15.40
N LEU A 8 1.16 11.96 14.63
CA LEU A 8 0.19 11.72 13.57
C LEU A 8 0.77 10.90 12.42
N HIS A 9 2.01 11.17 12.01
CA HIS A 9 2.74 10.38 11.01
C HIS A 9 2.87 8.91 11.45
N ILE A 10 3.29 8.67 12.70
CA ILE A 10 3.45 7.32 13.26
C ILE A 10 2.08 6.63 13.39
N ALA A 11 1.05 7.34 13.87
CA ALA A 11 -0.30 6.79 13.98
C ALA A 11 -0.82 6.35 12.61
N PHE A 12 -0.70 7.20 11.59
CA PHE A 12 -1.07 6.83 10.22
C PHE A 12 -0.22 5.67 9.70
N ALA A 13 1.08 5.62 10.01
CA ALA A 13 1.94 4.51 9.56
C ALA A 13 1.44 3.17 10.10
N ILE A 14 1.06 3.11 11.38
CA ILE A 14 0.55 1.89 12.01
C ILE A 14 -0.85 1.54 11.48
N PHE A 15 -1.77 2.50 11.48
CA PHE A 15 -3.18 2.25 11.18
C PHE A 15 -3.52 2.19 9.68
N ALA A 16 -2.65 2.70 8.80
CA ALA A 16 -2.84 2.59 7.35
C ALA A 16 -1.98 1.47 6.76
N ILE A 17 -0.65 1.47 6.98
CA ILE A 17 0.25 0.56 6.27
C ILE A 17 0.02 -0.89 6.71
N GLY A 18 -0.15 -1.14 8.01
CA GLY A 18 -0.39 -2.49 8.54
C GLY A 18 -1.61 -3.16 7.86
N PRO A 19 -2.79 -2.53 7.92
CA PRO A 19 -3.97 -3.05 7.23
C PRO A 19 -3.83 -3.14 5.71
N VAL A 20 -3.20 -2.18 5.02
CA VAL A 20 -2.96 -2.27 3.56
C VAL A 20 -2.21 -3.56 3.21
N VAL A 21 -1.10 -3.82 3.90
CA VAL A 21 -0.25 -4.98 3.62
C VAL A 21 -0.98 -6.29 3.93
N ALA A 22 -1.73 -6.34 5.04
CA ALA A 22 -2.50 -7.52 5.40
C ALA A 22 -3.63 -7.81 4.40
N VAL A 23 -4.37 -6.79 3.97
CA VAL A 23 -5.49 -6.96 3.03
C VAL A 23 -4.98 -7.38 1.65
N THR A 24 -3.97 -6.68 1.12
CA THR A 24 -3.43 -6.95 -0.23
C THR A 24 -2.79 -8.33 -0.35
N SER A 25 -2.10 -8.80 0.70
CA SER A 25 -1.50 -10.14 0.75
C SER A 25 -2.53 -11.27 0.93
N ALA A 26 -3.69 -10.98 1.54
CA ALA A 26 -4.78 -11.94 1.67
C ALA A 26 -5.57 -12.14 0.37
N THR A 27 -5.62 -11.13 -0.51
CA THR A 27 -6.44 -11.15 -1.74
C THR A 27 -6.23 -12.38 -2.64
N PRO A 28 -5.01 -12.82 -2.97
CA PRO A 28 -4.80 -13.98 -3.85
C PRO A 28 -5.41 -15.29 -3.33
N ARG A 29 -5.55 -15.45 -2.01
CA ARG A 29 -6.22 -16.60 -1.41
C ARG A 29 -7.70 -16.61 -1.76
N TYR A 30 -8.38 -15.47 -1.68
CA TYR A 30 -9.81 -15.35 -1.94
C TYR A 30 -10.15 -15.33 -3.43
N ILE A 31 -9.24 -14.86 -4.30
CA ILE A 31 -9.37 -15.02 -5.75
C ILE A 31 -9.38 -16.51 -6.12
N ARG A 32 -8.45 -17.31 -5.57
CA ARG A 32 -8.41 -18.77 -5.82
C ARG A 32 -9.62 -19.51 -5.26
N ALA A 33 -10.17 -19.05 -4.13
CA ALA A 33 -11.39 -19.60 -3.55
C ALA A 33 -12.67 -19.21 -4.31
N LYS A 34 -12.57 -18.31 -5.29
CA LYS A 34 -13.71 -17.73 -6.05
C LYS A 34 -14.78 -17.10 -5.14
N ASP A 35 -14.40 -16.58 -3.97
CA ASP A 35 -15.32 -15.90 -3.04
C ASP A 35 -15.40 -14.40 -3.37
N VAL A 36 -16.37 -14.06 -4.21
CA VAL A 36 -16.57 -12.70 -4.71
C VAL A 36 -17.00 -11.73 -3.61
N ASN A 37 -17.74 -12.20 -2.59
CA ASN A 37 -18.24 -11.35 -1.50
C ASN A 37 -17.08 -10.85 -0.64
N VAL A 38 -16.19 -11.76 -0.25
CA VAL A 38 -14.99 -11.41 0.52
C VAL A 38 -14.04 -10.59 -0.33
N LEU A 39 -13.83 -10.95 -1.61
CA LEU A 39 -12.96 -10.20 -2.51
C LEU A 39 -13.39 -8.73 -2.68
N ARG A 40 -14.71 -8.45 -2.75
CA ARG A 40 -15.24 -7.09 -2.81
C ARG A 40 -14.95 -6.29 -1.53
N TYR A 41 -15.00 -6.95 -0.37
CA TYR A 41 -14.62 -6.34 0.91
C TYR A 41 -13.11 -6.03 0.94
N LEU A 42 -12.26 -6.94 0.46
CA LEU A 42 -10.80 -6.72 0.39
C LEU A 42 -10.45 -5.58 -0.57
N HIS A 43 -11.11 -5.50 -1.72
CA HIS A 43 -10.91 -4.42 -2.68
C HIS A 43 -11.27 -3.06 -2.07
N ARG A 44 -12.46 -2.95 -1.44
CA ARG A 44 -12.87 -1.72 -0.74
C ARG A 44 -11.90 -1.33 0.38
N SER A 45 -11.44 -2.31 1.15
CA SER A 45 -10.48 -2.10 2.24
C SER A 45 -9.11 -1.66 1.71
N THR A 46 -8.61 -2.29 0.64
CA THR A 46 -7.36 -1.89 -0.03
C THR A 46 -7.41 -0.43 -0.46
N ARG A 47 -8.51 -0.02 -1.10
CA ARG A 47 -8.68 1.36 -1.55
C ARG A 47 -8.74 2.35 -0.40
N LEU A 48 -9.51 2.04 0.66
CA LEU A 48 -9.62 2.89 1.84
C LEU A 48 -8.26 3.07 2.53
N PHE A 49 -7.60 1.97 2.88
CA PHE A 49 -6.32 2.03 3.58
C PHE A 49 -5.18 2.54 2.68
N GLY A 50 -5.25 2.31 1.36
CA GLY A 50 -4.31 2.88 0.40
C GLY A 50 -4.40 4.41 0.33
N VAL A 51 -5.62 4.97 0.36
CA VAL A 51 -5.82 6.42 0.47
C VAL A 51 -5.35 6.93 1.83
N LEU A 52 -5.65 6.22 2.92
CA LEU A 52 -5.16 6.60 4.26
C LEU A 52 -3.63 6.58 4.33
N ALA A 53 -2.96 5.66 3.62
CA ALA A 53 -1.50 5.60 3.59
C ALA A 53 -0.87 6.88 3.02
N LEU A 54 -1.57 7.60 2.14
CA LEU A 54 -1.11 8.93 1.67
C LEU A 54 -0.98 9.94 2.81
N GLY A 55 -1.75 9.77 3.89
CA GLY A 55 -1.59 10.55 5.12
C GLY A 55 -0.19 10.39 5.71
N VAL A 56 0.37 9.18 5.72
CA VAL A 56 1.74 8.93 6.18
C VAL A 56 2.73 9.79 5.40
N PHE A 57 2.65 9.74 4.08
CA PHE A 57 3.53 10.51 3.21
C PHE A 57 3.36 12.02 3.39
N LEU A 58 2.12 12.50 3.48
CA LEU A 58 1.82 13.91 3.68
C LEU A 58 2.41 14.42 5.01
N PHE A 59 2.17 13.72 6.12
CA PHE A 59 2.71 14.13 7.42
C PHE A 59 4.23 14.01 7.47
N GLY A 60 4.81 13.02 6.79
CA GLY A 60 6.26 12.88 6.66
C GLY A 60 6.91 14.03 5.89
N LEU A 61 6.27 14.46 4.79
CA LEU A 61 6.71 15.60 4.00
C LEU A 61 6.60 16.90 4.79
N ILE A 62 5.47 17.16 5.47
CA ILE A 62 5.30 18.34 6.32
C ILE A 62 6.34 18.33 7.44
N LEU A 63 6.59 17.19 8.08
CA LEU A 63 7.62 17.07 9.12
C LEU A 63 9.00 17.43 8.57
N GLY A 64 9.38 16.90 7.40
CA GLY A 64 10.64 17.22 6.74
C GLY A 64 10.79 18.70 6.38
N VAL A 65 9.72 19.37 5.92
CA VAL A 65 9.73 20.82 5.67
C VAL A 65 9.88 21.60 6.98
N THR A 66 9.12 21.24 8.01
CA THR A 66 9.09 21.98 9.30
C THR A 66 10.37 21.85 10.12
N MET A 67 11.12 20.76 9.98
CA MET A 67 12.41 20.58 10.63
C MET A 67 13.53 21.44 10.01
N GLY A 68 13.32 21.98 8.80
CA GLY A 68 14.24 22.90 8.14
C GLY A 68 15.63 22.32 7.83
N GLY A 69 16.56 23.18 7.40
CA GLY A 69 17.99 22.84 7.32
C GLY A 69 18.43 21.85 6.23
N GLY A 70 17.65 21.67 5.16
CA GLY A 70 18.00 20.73 4.09
C GLY A 70 17.78 19.25 4.45
N THR A 71 17.03 18.96 5.51
CA THR A 71 16.67 17.60 5.94
C THR A 71 16.00 16.79 4.83
N LEU A 72 15.17 17.42 4.00
CA LEU A 72 14.56 16.81 2.79
C LEU A 72 15.60 16.32 1.77
N ALA A 73 16.77 16.95 1.70
CA ALA A 73 17.85 16.55 0.81
C ALA A 73 18.71 15.42 1.38
N LYS A 74 18.45 14.98 2.62
CA LYS A 74 19.17 13.83 3.18
C LYS A 74 18.83 12.58 2.33
N PRO A 75 19.84 11.75 1.97
CA PRO A 75 19.64 10.64 1.05
C PRO A 75 18.53 9.68 1.48
N TYR A 76 18.45 9.34 2.77
CA TYR A 76 17.42 8.43 3.28
C TYR A 76 16.01 8.99 3.12
N LEU A 77 15.81 10.30 3.31
CA LEU A 77 14.49 10.91 3.20
C LEU A 77 14.04 10.95 1.73
N SER A 78 14.93 11.35 0.81
CA SER A 78 14.65 11.35 -0.63
C SER A 78 14.37 9.93 -1.19
N VAL A 79 15.18 8.95 -0.79
CA VAL A 79 14.97 7.54 -1.18
C VAL A 79 13.63 7.02 -0.64
N SER A 80 13.32 7.29 0.63
CA SER A 80 12.05 6.86 1.22
C SER A 80 10.82 7.46 0.51
N MET A 81 10.90 8.74 0.10
CA MET A 81 9.84 9.38 -0.67
C MET A 81 9.64 8.72 -2.03
N THR A 82 10.73 8.41 -2.72
CA THR A 82 10.70 7.72 -4.01
C THR A 82 10.11 6.32 -3.87
N LEU A 83 10.56 5.54 -2.89
CA LEU A 83 10.01 4.22 -2.59
C LEU A 83 8.51 4.29 -2.25
N PHE A 84 8.07 5.32 -1.53
CA PHE A 84 6.66 5.51 -1.23
C PHE A 84 5.84 5.79 -2.49
N ILE A 85 6.33 6.64 -3.39
CA ILE A 85 5.66 6.92 -4.67
C ILE A 85 5.53 5.62 -5.49
N VAL A 86 6.61 4.83 -5.57
CA VAL A 86 6.57 3.52 -6.23
C VAL A 86 5.54 2.61 -5.58
N ALA A 87 5.53 2.50 -4.24
CA ALA A 87 4.55 1.69 -3.51
C ALA A 87 3.10 2.16 -3.77
N ALA A 88 2.87 3.48 -3.81
CA ALA A 88 1.55 4.04 -4.11
C ALA A 88 1.09 3.69 -5.54
N VAL A 89 1.98 3.77 -6.53
CA VAL A 89 1.69 3.34 -7.91
C VAL A 89 1.36 1.84 -7.95
N LEU A 90 2.13 1.01 -7.26
CA LEU A 90 1.86 -0.42 -7.18
C LEU A 90 0.50 -0.71 -6.51
N LEU A 91 0.12 0.03 -5.47
CA LEU A 91 -1.20 -0.08 -4.84
C LEU A 91 -2.33 0.26 -5.80
N VAL A 92 -2.16 1.27 -6.66
CA VAL A 92 -3.14 1.58 -7.72
C VAL A 92 -3.24 0.45 -8.73
N ILE A 93 -2.11 -0.16 -9.12
CA ILE A 93 -2.12 -1.33 -10.02
C ILE A 93 -2.84 -2.51 -9.36
N ILE A 94 -2.54 -2.80 -8.09
CA ILE A 94 -3.21 -3.84 -7.31
C ILE A 94 -4.73 -3.58 -7.23
N ASP A 95 -5.15 -2.34 -6.98
CA ASP A 95 -6.56 -1.96 -6.92
C ASP A 95 -7.29 -2.27 -8.24
N ARG A 96 -6.67 -1.92 -9.38
CA ARG A 96 -7.20 -2.23 -10.72
C ARG A 96 -7.28 -3.74 -10.96
N ASP A 97 -6.23 -4.49 -10.59
CA ASP A 97 -6.20 -5.94 -10.75
C ASP A 97 -7.28 -6.63 -9.91
N GLN A 98 -7.50 -6.17 -8.68
CA GLN A 98 -8.59 -6.68 -7.83
C GLN A 98 -9.96 -6.39 -8.43
N SER A 99 -10.18 -5.18 -8.98
CA SER A 99 -11.44 -4.83 -9.65
C SER A 99 -11.68 -5.73 -10.87
N THR A 100 -10.67 -5.97 -11.70
CA THR A 100 -10.78 -6.88 -12.85
C THR A 100 -11.09 -8.30 -12.39
N ALA A 101 -10.44 -8.79 -11.34
CA ALA A 101 -10.67 -10.14 -10.82
C ALA A 101 -12.11 -10.31 -10.31
N ILE A 102 -12.67 -9.29 -9.66
CA ILE A 102 -14.07 -9.28 -9.23
C ILE A 102 -15.01 -9.35 -10.44
N GLN A 103 -14.79 -8.53 -11.48
CA GLN A 103 -15.64 -8.51 -12.68
C GLN A 103 -15.63 -9.85 -13.41
N VAL A 104 -14.44 -10.41 -13.58
CA VAL A 104 -14.19 -11.71 -14.18
C VAL A 104 -14.90 -12.80 -13.36
N LEU A 105 -14.62 -12.93 -12.07
CA LEU A 105 -15.28 -13.96 -11.23
C LEU A 105 -16.81 -13.77 -11.07
N SER A 106 -17.35 -12.58 -11.35
CA SER A 106 -18.79 -12.32 -11.31
C SER A 106 -19.50 -12.64 -12.63
N SER A 107 -18.78 -12.83 -13.74
CA SER A 107 -19.37 -13.28 -15.01
C SER A 107 -19.35 -14.81 -15.09
N GLU A 108 -20.30 -15.42 -15.80
CA GLU A 108 -20.47 -16.89 -15.88
C GLU A 108 -19.34 -17.65 -16.61
N SER A 109 -18.27 -16.97 -17.05
CA SER A 109 -17.18 -17.61 -17.80
C SER A 109 -15.83 -16.93 -17.56
N PRO A 110 -15.03 -17.38 -16.57
CA PRO A 110 -13.57 -17.23 -16.68
C PRO A 110 -12.72 -18.08 -15.69
N GLU A 111 -12.11 -19.17 -16.16
CA GLU A 111 -11.14 -19.90 -15.32
C GLU A 111 -9.68 -19.49 -15.53
N ASP A 112 -9.30 -18.99 -16.72
CA ASP A 112 -7.91 -18.67 -17.04
C ASP A 112 -7.50 -17.24 -16.68
N ASP A 113 -8.34 -16.24 -16.97
CA ASP A 113 -8.03 -14.83 -16.67
C ASP A 113 -7.91 -14.54 -15.17
N ALA A 114 -8.69 -15.23 -14.34
CA ALA A 114 -8.65 -15.09 -12.89
C ALA A 114 -7.33 -15.61 -12.28
N LYS A 115 -6.71 -16.63 -12.88
CA LYS A 115 -5.45 -17.22 -12.38
C LYS A 115 -4.26 -16.27 -12.59
N VAL A 116 -4.15 -15.66 -13.78
CA VAL A 116 -3.08 -14.71 -14.10
C VAL A 116 -3.16 -13.48 -13.19
N GLN A 117 -4.36 -12.96 -12.97
CA GLN A 117 -4.59 -11.82 -12.08
C GLN A 117 -4.26 -12.14 -10.62
N SER A 118 -4.62 -13.34 -10.14
CA SER A 118 -4.22 -13.79 -8.80
C SER A 118 -2.70 -13.82 -8.62
N GLY A 119 -1.95 -14.28 -9.64
CA GLY A 119 -0.49 -14.32 -9.60
C GLY A 119 0.13 -12.93 -9.54
N ARG A 120 -0.37 -11.99 -10.34
CA ARG A 120 0.13 -10.61 -10.36
C ARG A 120 -0.15 -9.88 -9.04
N VAL A 121 -1.36 -10.00 -8.48
CA VAL A 121 -1.70 -9.40 -7.17
C VAL A 121 -0.82 -9.98 -6.05
N ALA A 122 -0.53 -11.28 -6.08
CA ALA A 122 0.36 -11.91 -5.09
C ALA A 122 1.80 -11.35 -5.15
N ALA A 123 2.37 -11.24 -6.35
CA ALA A 123 3.72 -10.70 -6.52
C ALA A 123 3.79 -9.22 -6.11
N LEU A 124 2.83 -8.40 -6.57
CA LEU A 124 2.81 -6.97 -6.28
C LEU A 124 2.59 -6.68 -4.80
N SER A 125 1.71 -7.41 -4.11
CA SER A 125 1.51 -7.24 -2.66
C SER A 125 2.78 -7.56 -1.86
N GLY A 126 3.52 -8.60 -2.26
CA GLY A 126 4.83 -8.91 -1.68
C GLY A 126 5.85 -7.77 -1.88
N ILE A 127 5.94 -7.23 -3.11
CA ILE A 127 6.83 -6.10 -3.40
C ILE A 127 6.44 -4.87 -2.58
N VAL A 128 5.15 -4.53 -2.50
CA VAL A 128 4.67 -3.39 -1.69
C VAL A 128 5.03 -3.57 -0.21
N ALA A 129 4.88 -4.77 0.33
CA ALA A 129 5.27 -5.07 1.71
C ALA A 129 6.78 -4.85 1.93
N LEU A 130 7.62 -5.31 1.00
CA LEU A 130 9.07 -5.10 1.06
C LEU A 130 9.45 -3.63 0.92
N LEU A 131 8.77 -2.86 0.07
CA LEU A 131 8.99 -1.43 -0.06
C LEU A 131 8.68 -0.69 1.25
N PHE A 132 7.55 -0.99 1.89
CA PHE A 132 7.22 -0.40 3.18
C PHE A 132 8.20 -0.80 4.29
N LEU A 133 8.68 -2.05 4.28
CA LEU A 133 9.72 -2.49 5.21
C LEU A 133 11.04 -1.73 4.99
N ALA A 134 11.46 -1.56 3.73
CA ALA A 134 12.65 -0.78 3.41
C ALA A 134 12.52 0.69 3.84
N ILE A 135 11.35 1.31 3.62
CA ILE A 135 11.05 2.67 4.10
C ILE A 135 11.18 2.76 5.62
N LEU A 136 10.63 1.77 6.36
CA LEU A 136 10.73 1.72 7.82
C LEU A 136 12.20 1.64 8.28
N VAL A 137 13.01 0.78 7.64
CA VAL A 137 14.43 0.65 7.95
C VAL A 137 15.16 1.97 7.70
N LEU A 138 14.91 2.62 6.57
CA LEU A 138 15.53 3.90 6.24
C LEU A 138 15.19 5.00 7.26
N MET A 139 13.97 5.00 7.81
CA MET A 139 13.49 6.04 8.73
C MET A 139 13.96 5.84 10.18
N VAL A 140 14.19 4.60 10.60
CA VAL A 140 14.52 4.29 11.99
C VAL A 140 16.03 4.23 12.23
N TRP A 141 16.82 3.82 11.22
CA TRP A 141 18.27 3.64 11.37
C TRP A 141 19.12 4.81 10.85
N PHE A 142 18.55 5.80 10.15
CA PHE A 142 19.27 6.94 9.57
C PHE A 142 18.56 8.28 9.87
#